data_AF-E1VCZ8-F1
#
_entry.id   AF-E1VCZ8-F1
#
_cell.length_a   1.000
_cell.length_b   1.000
_cell.length_c   1.000
_cell.angle_alpha   90.00
_cell.angle_beta   90.00
_cell.angle_gamma   90.00
#
_symmetry.space_group_name_H-M   'P 1'
#
loop_
_entity.id
_entity.type
_entity.pdbx_description
1 polymer ?
#
loop_
_entity_poly.entity_id
_entity_poly.type
_entity_poly.pdbx_seq_one_letter_code
_entity_poly.pdbx_strand_id
1 'polypeptide(L)'
;MQSVELRRRVHAGLNKGEARNSLARAVFFNRLGEIRDRSFEQQRYRASGLNLVTAAIVLWNTVYLERATQGLVEAGKPVDGELLQFLSPLGWEHINLTGDYVWRQSRRLEDGKFRPLRMPGKP
;
A
#
# COMPACT_ATOMS: atom_id res chain seq x y z
N MET A 1 -20.69 -12.26 -29.27
CA MET A 1 -20.85 -11.50 -28.01
C MET A 1 -19.73 -11.90 -27.06
N GLN A 2 -18.79 -10.99 -26.75
CA GLN A 2 -17.62 -11.30 -25.92
C GLN A 2 -18.04 -11.82 -24.53
N SER A 3 -17.37 -12.89 -24.07
CA SER A 3 -17.74 -13.66 -22.87
C SER A 3 -17.70 -12.81 -21.58
N VAL A 4 -18.62 -13.08 -20.66
CA VAL A 4 -18.73 -12.39 -19.35
C VAL A 4 -17.43 -12.52 -18.54
N GLU A 5 -16.77 -13.67 -18.63
CA GLU A 5 -15.51 -13.96 -17.94
C GLU A 5 -14.36 -13.08 -18.42
N LEU A 6 -14.28 -12.82 -19.73
CA LEU A 6 -13.26 -11.92 -20.30
C LEU A 6 -13.44 -10.50 -19.76
N ARG A 7 -14.69 -10.00 -19.71
CA ARG A 7 -14.98 -8.68 -19.13
C ARG A 7 -14.59 -8.59 -17.66
N ARG A 8 -14.92 -9.61 -16.85
CA ARG A 8 -14.53 -9.65 -15.43
C ARG A 8 -13.02 -9.60 -15.24
N ARG A 9 -12.26 -10.35 -16.03
CA ARG A 9 -10.78 -10.34 -15.99
C ARG A 9 -10.20 -8.97 -16.37
N VAL A 10 -10.73 -8.37 -17.44
CA VAL A 10 -10.31 -7.02 -17.88
C VAL A 10 -10.59 -5.98 -16.80
N HIS A 11 -11.81 -5.96 -16.24
CA HIS A 11 -12.15 -5.03 -15.15
C HIS A 11 -11.28 -5.22 -13.91
N ALA A 12 -11.00 -6.47 -13.52
CA ALA A 12 -10.09 -6.73 -12.39
C ALA A 12 -8.67 -6.20 -12.66
N GLY A 13 -8.17 -6.32 -13.89
CA GLY A 13 -6.89 -5.74 -14.30
C GLY A 13 -6.90 -4.21 -14.26
N LEU A 14 -7.96 -3.58 -14.78
CA LEU A 14 -8.15 -2.12 -14.76
C LEU A 14 -8.21 -1.59 -13.32
N ASN A 15 -9.00 -2.21 -12.45
CA ASN A 15 -9.13 -1.80 -11.05
C ASN A 15 -7.79 -1.85 -10.31
N LYS A 16 -6.94 -2.86 -10.59
CA LYS A 16 -5.58 -2.93 -10.03
C LYS A 16 -4.70 -1.77 -10.53
N GLY A 17 -4.77 -1.46 -11.83
CA GLY A 17 -4.03 -0.35 -12.43
C GLY A 17 -4.46 1.01 -11.88
N GLU A 18 -5.77 1.23 -11.74
CA GLU A 18 -6.35 2.43 -11.18
C GLU A 18 -5.98 2.61 -9.70
N ALA A 19 -6.11 1.55 -8.88
CA ALA A 19 -5.71 1.58 -7.48
C ALA A 19 -4.21 1.92 -7.32
N ARG A 20 -3.35 1.33 -8.15
CA ARG A 20 -1.91 1.66 -8.17
C ARG A 20 -1.68 3.13 -8.56
N ASN A 21 -2.40 3.62 -9.56
CA ASN A 21 -2.29 5.02 -10.00
C ASN A 21 -2.75 5.98 -8.89
N SER A 22 -3.85 5.68 -8.22
CA SER A 22 -4.36 6.45 -7.08
C SER A 22 -3.37 6.46 -5.91
N LEU A 23 -2.76 5.32 -5.57
CA LEU A 23 -1.68 5.26 -4.59
C LEU A 23 -0.49 6.14 -5.01
N ALA A 24 -0.03 6.01 -6.25
CA ALA A 24 1.09 6.80 -6.75
C ALA A 24 0.78 8.31 -6.71
N ARG A 25 -0.45 8.73 -7.02
CA ARG A 25 -0.89 10.12 -6.90
C ARG A 25 -0.91 10.59 -5.45
N ALA A 26 -1.38 9.76 -4.52
CA ALA A 26 -1.38 10.08 -3.09
C ALA A 26 0.04 10.24 -2.53
N VAL A 27 0.98 9.40 -2.96
CA VAL A 27 2.41 9.52 -2.59
C VAL A 27 3.05 10.77 -3.23
N PHE A 28 2.69 11.07 -4.48
CA PHE A 28 3.26 12.18 -5.25
C PHE A 28 2.55 13.53 -5.02
N PHE A 29 1.88 13.69 -3.88
CA PHE A 29 0.99 14.81 -3.57
C PHE A 29 1.66 16.20 -3.65
N ASN A 30 2.99 16.30 -3.47
CA ASN A 30 3.66 17.58 -3.57
C ASN A 30 3.72 18.05 -5.05
N ARG A 31 2.95 19.11 -5.37
CA ARG A 31 2.66 19.66 -6.72
C ARG A 31 1.62 18.91 -7.57
N LEU A 32 0.54 18.37 -6.95
CA LEU A 32 -0.61 17.80 -7.68
C LEU A 32 -0.25 16.63 -8.62
N GLY A 33 0.89 15.99 -8.42
CA GLY A 33 1.32 14.89 -9.26
C GLY A 33 2.04 15.28 -10.56
N GLU A 34 2.38 16.56 -10.77
CA GLU A 34 3.04 17.02 -12.00
C GLU A 34 4.58 17.05 -11.89
N ILE A 35 5.26 16.34 -12.79
CA ILE A 35 6.73 16.41 -12.91
C ILE A 35 7.10 17.59 -13.82
N ARG A 36 7.27 18.79 -13.24
CA ARG A 36 7.74 19.99 -13.97
C ARG A 36 9.27 20.20 -13.92
N ASP A 37 10.05 19.12 -13.94
CA ASP A 37 11.52 19.28 -14.02
C ASP A 37 11.96 19.63 -15.43
N ARG A 38 12.95 20.51 -15.52
CA ARG A 38 13.48 21.02 -16.78
C ARG A 38 14.33 19.99 -17.53
N SER A 39 14.92 19.00 -16.84
CA SER A 39 15.74 17.95 -17.48
C SER A 39 15.11 16.56 -17.37
N PHE A 40 15.29 15.76 -18.42
CA PHE A 40 14.84 14.35 -18.49
C PHE A 40 15.40 13.51 -17.33
N GLU A 41 16.64 13.77 -16.94
CA GLU A 41 17.31 13.08 -15.84
C GLU A 41 16.60 13.30 -14.49
N GLN A 42 16.22 14.54 -14.19
CA GLN A 42 15.47 14.86 -12.98
C GLN A 42 14.08 14.23 -12.98
N GLN A 43 13.40 14.21 -14.14
CA GLN A 43 12.12 13.49 -14.29
C GLN A 43 12.27 12.00 -14.02
N ARG A 44 13.36 11.38 -14.51
CA ARG A 44 13.67 9.97 -14.28
C ARG A 44 13.92 9.69 -12.80
N TYR A 45 14.72 10.51 -12.12
CA TYR A 45 14.96 10.34 -10.68
C TYR A 45 13.68 10.44 -9.87
N ARG A 46 12.80 11.40 -10.18
CA ARG A 46 11.48 11.52 -9.51
C ARG A 46 10.57 10.32 -9.77
N ALA A 47 10.47 9.87 -11.02
CA ALA A 47 9.66 8.69 -11.36
C ALA A 47 10.19 7.42 -10.68
N SER A 48 11.51 7.22 -10.65
CA SER A 48 12.13 6.10 -9.96
C SER A 48 11.91 6.16 -8.45
N GLY A 49 12.04 7.34 -7.83
CA GLY A 49 11.76 7.54 -6.40
C GLY A 49 10.29 7.25 -6.06
N LEU A 50 9.36 7.75 -6.87
CA LEU A 50 7.93 7.47 -6.69
C LEU A 50 7.63 5.98 -6.79
N ASN A 51 8.19 5.29 -7.77
CA ASN A 51 8.03 3.84 -7.91
C ASN A 51 8.61 3.10 -6.71
N LEU A 52 9.78 3.52 -6.20
CA LEU A 52 10.40 2.91 -5.03
C LEU A 52 9.51 3.05 -3.79
N VAL A 53 9.01 4.25 -3.49
CA VAL A 53 8.14 4.48 -2.33
C VAL A 53 6.81 3.72 -2.47
N THR A 54 6.22 3.74 -3.67
CA THR A 54 4.99 2.97 -3.96
C THR A 54 5.21 1.48 -3.72
N ALA A 55 6.30 0.91 -4.23
CA ALA A 55 6.65 -0.49 -4.02
C ALA A 55 6.89 -0.82 -2.54
N ALA A 56 7.55 0.08 -1.79
CA ALA A 56 7.79 -0.08 -0.36
C ALA A 56 6.47 -0.11 0.44
N ILE A 57 5.50 0.75 0.09
CA ILE A 57 4.15 0.73 0.69
C ILE A 57 3.45 -0.59 0.40
N VAL A 58 3.47 -1.06 -0.85
CA VAL A 58 2.83 -2.33 -1.24
C VAL A 58 3.46 -3.52 -0.52
N LEU A 59 4.78 -3.53 -0.39
CA LEU A 59 5.50 -4.55 0.36
C LEU A 59 5.10 -4.52 1.85
N TRP A 60 5.10 -3.33 2.46
CA TRP A 60 4.67 -3.16 3.84
C TRP A 60 3.24 -3.67 4.04
N ASN A 61 2.30 -3.28 3.19
CA ASN A 61 0.91 -3.70 3.29
C ASN A 61 0.76 -5.22 3.14
N THR A 62 1.45 -5.83 2.16
CA THR A 62 1.43 -7.29 1.98
C THR A 62 1.85 -8.02 3.26
N VAL A 63 2.98 -7.62 3.83
CA VAL A 63 3.52 -8.22 5.07
C VAL A 63 2.58 -8.01 6.26
N TYR A 64 2.02 -6.81 6.43
CA TYR A 64 1.17 -6.53 7.59
C TYR A 64 -0.26 -7.03 7.45
N LEU A 65 -0.78 -7.20 6.23
CA LEU A 65 -2.07 -7.85 5.99
C LEU A 65 -1.99 -9.32 6.41
N GLU A 66 -0.94 -10.05 6.03
CA GLU A 66 -0.71 -11.43 6.48
C GLU A 66 -0.64 -11.53 8.01
N ARG A 67 0.09 -10.63 8.66
CA ARG A 67 0.19 -10.63 10.12
C ARG A 67 -1.13 -10.25 10.79
N ALA A 68 -1.90 -9.34 10.19
CA ALA A 68 -3.20 -8.96 10.71
C ALA A 68 -4.20 -10.11 10.60
N THR A 69 -4.21 -10.86 9.50
CA THR A 69 -5.09 -12.03 9.34
C THR A 69 -4.70 -13.14 10.31
N GLN A 70 -3.41 -13.42 10.50
CA GLN A 70 -2.92 -14.35 11.52
C GLN A 70 -3.34 -13.91 12.94
N GLY A 71 -3.13 -12.64 13.28
CA GLY A 71 -3.52 -12.09 14.58
C GLY A 71 -5.03 -12.13 14.85
N LEU A 72 -5.87 -12.03 13.82
CA LEU A 72 -7.32 -12.22 13.94
C LEU A 72 -7.67 -13.68 14.27
N VAL A 73 -7.05 -14.63 13.56
CA VAL A 73 -7.25 -16.07 13.80
C VAL A 73 -6.81 -16.45 15.22
N GLU A 74 -5.64 -15.99 15.67
CA GLU A 74 -5.14 -16.21 17.03
C GLU A 74 -6.06 -15.61 18.10
N ALA A 75 -6.73 -14.49 17.80
CA ALA A 75 -7.72 -13.87 18.68
C ALA A 75 -9.10 -14.55 18.65
N GLY A 76 -9.22 -15.71 17.98
CA GLY A 76 -10.49 -16.46 17.88
C GLY A 76 -11.50 -15.83 16.92
N LYS A 77 -11.09 -14.88 16.07
CA LYS A 77 -11.93 -14.30 15.02
C LYS A 77 -11.67 -15.05 13.71
N PRO A 78 -12.57 -15.95 13.27
CA PRO A 78 -12.34 -16.72 12.05
C PRO A 78 -12.22 -15.79 10.85
N VAL A 79 -11.16 -16.00 10.05
CA VAL A 79 -10.94 -15.32 8.78
C VAL A 79 -11.25 -16.32 7.68
N ASP A 80 -12.17 -15.97 6.79
CA ASP A 80 -12.48 -16.77 5.62
C ASP A 80 -11.33 -16.69 4.60
N GLY A 81 -10.69 -17.83 4.35
CA GLY A 81 -9.59 -17.95 3.40
C GLY A 81 -10.00 -17.61 1.96
N GLU A 82 -11.26 -17.85 1.60
CA GLU A 82 -11.77 -17.52 0.26
C GLU A 82 -11.83 -16.01 0.03
N LEU A 83 -11.96 -15.21 1.10
CA LEU A 83 -12.00 -13.76 1.00
C LEU A 83 -10.61 -13.12 0.86
N LEU A 84 -9.54 -13.83 1.22
CA LEU A 84 -8.17 -13.31 1.15
C LEU A 84 -7.76 -12.92 -0.27
N GLN A 85 -8.31 -13.59 -1.29
CA GLN A 85 -8.05 -13.28 -2.70
C GLN A 85 -8.52 -11.88 -3.12
N PHE A 86 -9.45 -11.28 -2.35
CA PHE A 86 -10.00 -9.95 -2.62
C PHE A 86 -9.28 -8.85 -1.84
N LEU A 87 -8.33 -9.19 -0.96
CA LEU A 87 -7.51 -8.20 -0.28
C LEU A 87 -6.56 -7.52 -1.26
N SER A 88 -6.55 -6.19 -1.21
CA SER A 88 -5.64 -5.36 -2.01
C SER A 88 -4.56 -4.77 -1.11
N PRO A 89 -3.26 -5.01 -1.40
CA PRO A 89 -2.17 -4.35 -0.69
C PRO A 89 -1.99 -2.89 -1.14
N LEU A 90 -2.88 -2.37 -1.98
CA LEU A 90 -2.78 -1.02 -2.54
C LEU A 90 -3.45 0.05 -1.68
N GLY A 91 -4.18 -0.28 -0.59
CA GLY A 91 -4.76 0.73 0.30
C GLY A 91 -3.71 1.54 1.06
N TRP A 92 -3.97 2.82 1.36
CA TRP A 92 -2.99 3.72 2.01
C TRP A 92 -3.56 4.62 3.09
N GLU A 93 -4.85 4.51 3.39
CA GLU A 93 -5.56 5.36 4.35
C GLU A 93 -5.01 5.22 5.78
N HIS A 94 -4.36 4.09 6.10
CA HIS A 94 -3.70 3.83 7.38
C HIS A 94 -2.26 4.39 7.46
N ILE A 95 -1.73 4.91 6.35
CA ILE A 95 -0.36 5.44 6.23
C ILE A 95 -0.44 6.96 6.23
N ASN A 96 0.32 7.59 7.12
CA ASN A 96 0.44 9.04 7.07
C ASN A 96 1.41 9.45 5.96
N LEU A 97 0.86 10.04 4.88
CA LEU A 97 1.64 10.53 3.74
C LEU A 97 2.00 12.04 3.87
N THR A 98 1.35 12.78 4.78
CA THR A 98 1.52 14.23 4.93
C THR A 98 1.52 14.67 6.41
N GLY A 99 2.13 15.81 6.71
CA GLY A 99 2.22 16.34 8.07
C GLY A 99 3.47 15.90 8.82
N ASP A 100 3.43 15.99 10.15
CA ASP A 100 4.63 15.87 10.99
C ASP A 100 4.99 14.42 11.30
N TYR A 101 6.25 14.07 11.02
CA TYR A 101 6.80 12.74 11.29
C TYR A 101 7.60 12.76 12.59
N VAL A 102 7.03 12.19 13.65
CA VAL A 102 7.73 12.03 14.94
C VAL A 102 8.47 10.69 14.96
N TRP A 103 9.78 10.75 14.78
CA TRP A 103 10.67 9.59 14.89
C TRP A 103 11.11 9.39 16.34
N ARG A 104 10.42 8.51 17.08
CA ARG A 104 10.89 8.10 18.41
C ARG A 104 12.11 7.18 18.26
N GLN A 105 13.31 7.71 18.48
CA GLN A 105 14.59 7.00 18.33
C GLN A 105 14.72 5.75 19.22
N SER A 106 13.89 5.60 20.26
CA SER A 106 13.96 4.52 21.24
C SER A 106 13.38 3.17 20.79
N ARG A 107 12.87 3.06 19.55
CA ARG A 107 12.24 1.82 19.05
C ARG A 107 12.96 1.31 17.80
N ARG A 108 14.26 1.03 17.92
CA ARG A 108 14.93 0.15 16.96
C ARG A 108 14.24 -1.21 17.03
N LEU A 109 13.63 -1.61 15.93
CA LEU A 109 13.17 -2.99 15.76
C LEU A 109 14.41 -3.86 15.62
N GLU A 110 14.47 -4.96 16.34
CA GLU A 110 15.52 -5.96 16.10
C GLU A 110 15.32 -6.58 14.71
N ASP A 111 16.40 -7.15 14.16
CA ASP A 111 16.35 -7.80 12.85
C ASP A 111 15.29 -8.91 12.83
N GLY A 112 14.48 -8.91 11.78
CA GLY A 112 13.37 -9.86 11.63
C GLY A 112 12.17 -9.59 12.55
N LYS A 113 12.21 -8.56 13.40
CA LYS A 113 11.04 -8.14 14.19
C LYS A 113 10.21 -7.12 13.44
N PHE A 114 8.91 -7.23 13.61
CA PHE A 114 7.93 -6.33 13.02
C PHE A 114 7.39 -5.35 14.06
N ARG A 115 6.83 -4.24 13.59
CA ARG A 115 6.02 -3.36 14.46
C ARG A 115 4.81 -4.14 14.98
N PRO A 116 4.38 -3.86 16.23
CA PRO A 116 3.15 -4.41 16.75
C PRO A 116 1.96 -3.91 15.92
N LEU A 117 0.93 -4.75 15.79
CA LEU A 117 -0.33 -4.36 15.17
C LEU A 117 -1.05 -3.30 16.02
N ARG A 118 -1.81 -2.42 15.37
CA ARG A 118 -2.69 -1.49 16.07
C ARG A 118 -3.91 -2.27 16.57
N MET A 119 -4.21 -2.16 17.86
CA MET A 119 -5.42 -2.78 18.41
C MET A 119 -6.65 -1.96 17.97
N PRO A 120 -7.75 -2.61 17.55
CA PRO A 120 -8.98 -1.89 17.24
C PRO A 120 -9.46 -1.17 18.52
N GLY A 121 -9.60 0.17 18.44
CA GLY A 121 -10.08 1.00 19.54
C GLY A 121 -9.01 1.86 20.25
N LYS A 122 -7.75 1.83 19.82
CA LYS A 122 -6.75 2.81 20.27
C LYS A 122 -6.42 3.77 19.11
N PRO A 123 -6.51 5.11 19.31
CA PRO A 123 -6.21 6.10 18.27
C PRO A 123 -4.75 6.01 17.80
#